data_AF-A0A497R367-F1
#
_entry.id   AF-A0A497R367-F1
#
_cell.length_a   1.000
_cell.length_b   1.000
_cell.length_c   1.000
_cell.angle_alpha   90.00
_cell.angle_beta   90.00
_cell.angle_gamma   90.00
#
_symmetry.space_group_name_H-M   'P 1'
#
loop_
_entity.id
_entity.type
_entity.pdbx_description
1 polymer ?
#
loop_
_entity_poly.entity_id
_entity_poly.type
_entity_poly.pdbx_seq_one_letter_code
_entity_poly.pdbx_strand_id
1 'polypeptide(L)'
;MKQYSLQEVADAIGVSRECVKAWMYKGYIKRGAWHPPGARKAAVYSEKDLADLKLFKALMNFGFKIGSVAKYIDKPYYIIGDLNKLLLKHTNRL
;
A
#
# COMPACT_ATOMS: atom_id res chain seq x y z
N MET A 1 1.23 -6.04 19.10
CA MET A 1 1.27 -5.54 17.71
C MET A 1 0.52 -4.21 17.66
N LYS A 2 1.16 -3.15 17.14
CA LYS A 2 0.51 -1.84 16.99
C LYS A 2 -0.47 -1.89 15.81
N GLN A 3 -1.67 -1.37 16.01
CA GLN A 3 -2.69 -1.22 14.99
C GLN A 3 -2.80 0.26 14.61
N TYR A 4 -2.98 0.55 13.34
CA TYR A 4 -3.12 1.88 12.80
C TYR A 4 -4.51 2.06 12.23
N SER A 5 -5.14 3.18 12.53
CA SER A 5 -6.37 3.61 11.86
C SER A 5 -6.08 4.05 10.43
N LEU A 6 -7.15 4.12 9.61
CA LEU A 6 -7.06 4.65 8.26
C LEU A 6 -6.46 6.07 8.19
N GLN A 7 -6.73 6.91 9.20
CA GLN A 7 -6.19 8.27 9.24
C GLN A 7 -4.68 8.24 9.49
N GLU A 8 -4.22 7.49 10.50
CA GLU A 8 -2.79 7.35 10.78
C GLU A 8 -2.01 6.77 9.59
N VAL A 9 -2.62 5.85 8.85
CA VAL A 9 -2.04 5.32 7.62
C VAL A 9 -1.92 6.40 6.54
N ALA A 10 -2.98 7.19 6.33
CA ALA A 10 -3.00 8.26 5.35
C ALA A 10 -1.93 9.31 5.66
N ASP A 11 -1.81 9.70 6.93
CA ASP A 11 -0.80 10.64 7.42
C ASP A 11 0.62 10.09 7.23
N ALA A 12 0.84 8.81 7.55
CA ALA A 12 2.14 8.16 7.44
C ALA A 12 2.66 8.00 6.00
N ILE A 13 1.76 7.96 5.00
CA ILE A 13 2.13 7.89 3.58
C ILE A 13 1.95 9.24 2.86
N GLY A 14 1.55 10.29 3.59
CA GLY A 14 1.42 11.65 3.07
C GLY A 14 0.33 11.80 2.00
N VAL A 15 -0.82 11.14 2.15
CA VAL A 15 -1.97 11.31 1.25
C VAL A 15 -3.26 11.54 2.03
N SER A 16 -4.30 12.02 1.35
CA SER A 16 -5.61 12.18 2.00
C SER A 16 -6.26 10.83 2.29
N ARG A 17 -7.03 10.77 3.38
CA ARG A 17 -7.82 9.58 3.76
C ARG A 17 -8.72 9.08 2.62
N GLU A 18 -9.32 9.99 1.87
CA GLU A 18 -10.20 9.67 0.74
C GLU A 18 -9.42 9.08 -0.44
N CYS A 19 -8.15 9.46 -0.63
CA CYS A 19 -7.26 8.83 -1.61
C CYS A 19 -7.01 7.36 -1.26
N VAL A 20 -6.71 7.06 0.01
CA VAL A 20 -6.54 5.68 0.49
C VAL A 20 -7.82 4.87 0.29
N LYS A 21 -8.98 5.44 0.64
CA LYS A 21 -10.28 4.78 0.37
C LYS A 21 -10.51 4.52 -1.11
N ALA A 22 -10.19 5.47 -1.98
CA ALA A 22 -10.35 5.32 -3.42
C ALA A 22 -9.46 4.19 -3.95
N TRP A 23 -8.23 4.06 -3.46
CA TRP A 23 -7.34 2.95 -3.82
C TRP A 23 -7.88 1.61 -3.34
N MET A 24 -8.43 1.54 -2.13
CA MET A 24 -9.07 0.33 -1.60
C MET A 24 -10.32 -0.05 -2.42
N TYR A 25 -11.20 0.92 -2.71
CA TYR A 25 -12.43 0.67 -3.45
C TYR A 25 -12.15 0.17 -4.87
N LYS A 26 -11.08 0.68 -5.48
CA LYS A 26 -10.59 0.24 -6.80
C LYS A 26 -9.78 -1.06 -6.74
N GLY A 27 -9.59 -1.65 -5.56
CA GLY A 27 -8.85 -2.90 -5.39
C GLY A 27 -7.34 -2.79 -5.59
N TYR A 28 -6.76 -1.60 -5.51
CA TYR A 28 -5.31 -1.41 -5.67
C TYR A 28 -4.51 -1.76 -4.43
N ILE A 29 -5.14 -1.67 -3.26
CA ILE A 29 -4.55 -1.98 -1.96
C ILE A 29 -5.55 -2.78 -1.12
N LYS A 30 -5.04 -3.61 -0.19
CA LYS A 30 -5.88 -4.42 0.68
C LYS A 30 -6.62 -3.55 1.69
N ARG A 31 -7.84 -3.98 2.04
CA ARG A 31 -8.59 -3.41 3.15
C ARG A 31 -7.95 -3.91 4.46
N GLY A 32 -7.73 -2.99 5.40
CA GLY A 32 -7.29 -3.36 6.75
C GLY A 32 -8.28 -4.34 7.40
N ALA A 33 -7.81 -5.11 8.37
CA ALA A 33 -8.65 -6.02 9.12
C ALA A 33 -9.79 -5.25 9.82
N TRP A 34 -10.97 -5.85 9.90
CA TRP A 34 -12.02 -5.31 10.75
C TRP A 34 -11.66 -5.54 12.22
N HIS A 35 -11.91 -4.55 13.06
CA HIS A 35 -11.86 -4.76 14.50
C HIS A 35 -12.75 -5.95 14.91
N PRO A 36 -12.37 -6.70 15.96
CA PRO A 36 -13.26 -7.69 16.57
C PRO A 36 -14.56 -7.02 17.08
N PRO A 37 -15.67 -7.78 17.14
CA PRO A 37 -16.95 -7.25 17.56
C PRO A 37 -16.88 -6.61 18.96
N GLY A 38 -17.23 -5.33 19.06
CA GLY A 38 -17.21 -4.55 20.31
C GLY A 38 -16.37 -3.27 20.25
N ALA A 39 -15.42 -3.17 19.32
CA ALA A 39 -14.71 -1.92 19.04
C ALA A 39 -15.40 -1.13 17.90
N ARG A 40 -15.15 0.18 17.82
CA ARG A 40 -15.69 1.04 16.73
C ARG A 40 -15.45 0.34 15.38
N LYS A 41 -16.48 0.36 14.50
CA LYS A 41 -16.46 -0.20 13.14
C LYS A 41 -15.44 0.52 12.23
N ALA A 42 -14.16 0.37 12.53
CA ALA A 42 -13.06 0.97 11.80
C ALA A 42 -12.12 -0.13 11.31
N ALA A 43 -11.63 0.03 10.09
CA ALA A 43 -10.57 -0.80 9.57
C ALA A 43 -9.26 -0.48 10.31
N VAL A 44 -8.58 -1.53 10.76
CA VAL A 44 -7.26 -1.45 11.39
C VAL A 44 -6.21 -2.07 10.48
N TYR A 45 -5.09 -1.39 10.40
CA TYR A 45 -3.94 -1.77 9.61
C TYR A 45 -2.85 -2.25 10.54
N SER A 46 -2.23 -3.37 10.20
CA SER A 46 -1.04 -3.86 10.86
C SER A 46 0.19 -3.05 10.42
N GLU A 47 1.29 -3.21 11.14
CA GLU A 47 2.59 -2.65 10.74
C GLU A 47 3.04 -3.15 9.36
N LYS A 48 2.72 -4.40 9.01
CA LYS A 48 2.96 -4.96 7.69
C LYS A 48 2.16 -4.23 6.61
N ASP A 49 0.86 -4.00 6.84
CA ASP A 49 0.01 -3.27 5.89
C ASP A 49 0.53 -1.84 5.68
N LEU A 50 1.05 -1.20 6.74
CA LEU A 50 1.66 0.12 6.63
C LEU A 50 2.93 0.10 5.78
N ALA A 51 3.79 -0.92 5.93
CA ALA A 51 4.98 -1.09 5.10
C ALA A 51 4.63 -1.28 3.62
N ASP A 52 3.63 -2.10 3.33
CA ASP A 52 3.11 -2.34 1.97
C ASP A 52 2.60 -1.03 1.34
N LEU A 53 1.87 -0.21 2.10
CA LEU A 53 1.35 1.08 1.62
C LEU A 53 2.44 2.13 1.41
N LYS A 54 3.49 2.13 2.23
CA LYS A 54 4.67 2.98 2.01
C LYS A 54 5.37 2.60 0.70
N LEU A 55 5.54 1.30 0.45
CA LEU A 55 6.12 0.80 -0.80
C LEU A 55 5.24 1.12 -2.01
N PHE A 56 3.91 0.98 -1.89
CA PHE A 56 2.95 1.39 -2.91
C PHE A 56 3.17 2.85 -3.32
N LYS A 57 3.23 3.73 -2.33
CA LYS A 57 3.41 5.17 -2.53
C LYS A 57 4.76 5.49 -3.14
N ALA A 58 5.83 4.84 -2.68
CA ALA A 58 7.17 5.00 -3.24
C ALA A 58 7.19 4.62 -4.73
N LEU A 59 6.63 3.47 -5.11
CA LEU A 59 6.56 3.04 -6.52
C LEU A 59 5.75 4.01 -7.37
N MET A 60 4.63 4.52 -6.87
CA MET A 60 3.89 5.58 -7.57
C MET A 60 4.72 6.84 -7.77
N ASN A 61 5.49 7.27 -6.76
CA ASN A 61 6.35 8.45 -6.87
C ASN A 61 7.51 8.23 -7.87
N PHE A 62 8.00 7.00 -8.03
CA PHE A 62 8.96 6.63 -9.08
C PHE A 62 8.36 6.64 -10.50
N GLY A 63 7.06 6.88 -10.65
CA GLY A 63 6.38 6.97 -11.95
C GLY A 63 5.69 5.67 -12.40
N PHE A 64 5.59 4.67 -11.53
CA PHE A 64 4.83 3.46 -11.85
C PHE A 64 3.33 3.76 -11.90
N LYS A 65 2.67 3.24 -12.94
CA LYS A 65 1.20 3.30 -13.04
C LYS A 65 0.56 2.54 -11.87
N ILE A 66 -0.43 3.15 -11.24
CA ILE A 66 -1.10 2.63 -10.04
C ILE A 66 -1.57 1.18 -10.16
N GLY A 67 -2.18 0.81 -11.30
CA GLY A 67 -2.66 -0.56 -11.55
C GLY A 67 -1.53 -1.58 -11.76
N SER A 68 -0.33 -1.15 -12.13
CA SER A 68 0.85 -2.02 -12.18
C SER A 68 1.38 -2.25 -10.77
N VAL A 69 1.44 -1.21 -9.93
CA VAL A 69 1.92 -1.29 -8.54
C VAL A 69 1.09 -2.27 -7.72
N ALA A 70 -0.24 -2.21 -7.85
CA ALA A 70 -1.17 -3.11 -7.15
C ALA A 70 -0.84 -4.60 -7.31
N LYS A 71 -0.34 -5.01 -8.49
CA LYS A 71 0.03 -6.41 -8.78
C LYS A 71 1.26 -6.90 -8.03
N TYR A 72 2.10 -6.00 -7.54
CA TYR A 72 3.31 -6.34 -6.80
C TYR A 72 3.03 -6.47 -5.30
N ILE A 73 2.01 -5.76 -4.80
CA ILE A 73 1.69 -5.71 -3.37
C ILE A 73 0.88 -6.91 -2.89
N ASP A 74 0.09 -7.49 -3.79
CA ASP A 74 -0.71 -8.67 -3.45
C ASP A 74 0.12 -9.96 -3.37
N LYS A 75 1.38 -9.95 -3.82
CA LYS A 75 2.23 -11.15 -3.81
C LYS A 75 2.88 -11.35 -2.43
N PRO A 76 2.81 -12.56 -1.85
CA PRO A 76 3.33 -12.84 -0.50
C PRO A 76 4.85 -12.73 -0.37
N TYR A 77 5.58 -12.57 -1.47
CA TYR A 77 7.03 -12.43 -1.49
C TYR A 77 7.42 -11.31 -2.46
N TYR A 78 7.75 -10.15 -1.91
CA TYR A 78 8.66 -9.25 -2.62
C TYR A 78 10.03 -9.92 -2.61
N ILE A 79 10.34 -10.71 -3.63
CA ILE A 79 11.72 -11.08 -3.88
C ILE A 79 12.39 -9.75 -4.28
N ILE A 80 13.39 -9.31 -3.51
CA ILE A 80 14.18 -8.08 -3.80
C ILE A 80 14.59 -8.03 -5.29
N GLY A 81 14.80 -9.20 -5.91
CA GLY A 81 15.05 -9.38 -7.33
C GLY A 81 13.95 -8.88 -8.27
N ASP A 82 12.65 -8.99 -7.93
CA ASP A 82 11.55 -8.47 -8.76
C ASP A 82 11.46 -6.95 -8.68
N LEU A 83 11.68 -6.35 -7.51
CA LEU A 83 11.79 -4.89 -7.34
C LEU A 83 13.00 -4.33 -8.10
N ASN A 84 14.16 -4.98 -8.02
CA ASN A 84 15.35 -4.59 -8.77
C ASN A 84 15.14 -4.70 -10.29
N LYS A 85 14.50 -5.77 -10.78
CA LYS A 85 14.13 -5.88 -12.21
C LYS A 85 13.16 -4.78 -12.64
N LEU A 86 12.22 -4.42 -11.76
CA LEU A 86 11.26 -3.37 -12.02
C LEU A 86 11.93 -1.99 -12.14
N LEU A 87 12.84 -1.68 -11.21
CA LEU A 87 13.63 -0.45 -11.19
C LEU A 87 14.55 -0.39 -12.42
N LEU A 88 15.27 -1.47 -12.72
CA LEU A 88 16.16 -1.57 -13.90
C LEU A 88 15.42 -1.40 -15.23
N LYS A 89 14.18 -1.89 -15.35
CA LYS A 89 13.38 -1.74 -16.58
C LYS A 89 12.93 -0.29 -16.83
N HIS A 90 12.82 0.50 -15.77
CA HIS A 90 12.45 1.92 -15.88
C HIS A 90 13.67 2.85 -16.02
N THR A 91 14.84 2.47 -15.49
CA THR A 91 16.07 3.27 -15.60
C THR A 91 16.82 3.09 -16.91
N ASN A 92 16.74 1.92 -17.58
CA ASN A 92 17.40 1.65 -18.88
C ASN A 92 16.62 2.20 -20.11
N ARG A 93 15.77 3.20 -19.91
CA ARG A 93 14.99 3.87 -20.98
C ARG A 93 15.52 5.26 -21.32
N LEU A 94 16.81 5.49 -21.07
CA LEU A 94 17.56 6.68 -21.46
C LEU A 94 18.42 6.37 -22.69
#